data_AF-A0A3N5X5E1-F1
#
_entry.id   AF-A0A3N5X5E1-F1
#
_cell.length_a   1.000
_cell.length_b   1.000
_cell.length_c   1.000
_cell.angle_alpha   90.00
_cell.angle_beta   90.00
_cell.angle_gamma   90.00
#
_symmetry.space_group_name_H-M   'P 1'
#
loop_
_entity.id
_entity.type
_entity.pdbx_description
1 polymer ?
#
loop_
_entity_poly.entity_id
_entity_poly.type
_entity_poly.pdbx_seq_one_letter_code
_entity_poly.pdbx_strand_id
1 'polypeptide(L)'
;MRLFLLAVLLMSGWGMAQSSEPSLADLSKQARERKSKTQKPARLITNADLKNFQNAPVSISKAPEQAQPADQTKAEGSATPSPEDAEAAKKLAEWKAKFQSAVMDYKSAVNKGLVLQLRLNNMTNSFYAQTDDAARSKFGAEIEQTSKDIEANKEEVAAAEKAIDDLKLEARAAGVEEADIATMVGELPKPTSVTDLSTEPEQQTPQQQPQNP
;
A
#
# COMPACT_ATOMS: atom_id res chain seq x y z
N MET A 1 53.00 -57.49 15.14
CA MET A 1 52.19 -57.38 13.91
C MET A 1 51.26 -56.19 14.08
N ARG A 2 51.71 -55.01 13.64
CA ARG A 2 51.37 -54.44 12.32
C ARG A 2 49.87 -54.12 12.17
N LEU A 3 49.27 -53.34 13.08
CA LEU A 3 48.00 -52.66 12.80
C LEU A 3 47.65 -51.55 13.81
N PHE A 4 48.59 -50.68 14.20
CA PHE A 4 48.28 -49.58 15.13
C PHE A 4 49.19 -48.35 14.91
N LEU A 5 49.40 -47.96 13.66
CA LEU A 5 50.30 -46.85 13.31
C LEU A 5 49.82 -46.09 12.05
N LEU A 6 48.51 -45.82 11.99
CA LEU A 6 47.89 -45.10 10.86
C LEU A 6 46.67 -44.25 11.33
N ALA A 7 46.78 -43.62 12.50
CA ALA A 7 45.72 -42.79 13.09
C ALA A 7 46.24 -41.50 13.76
N VAL A 8 47.40 -40.96 13.32
CA VAL A 8 48.00 -39.72 13.85
C VAL A 8 48.39 -38.75 12.71
N LEU A 9 47.66 -38.77 11.60
CA LEU A 9 47.95 -37.89 10.44
C LEU A 9 46.70 -37.19 9.89
N LEU A 10 45.83 -36.69 10.78
CA LEU A 10 44.58 -35.99 10.41
C LEU A 10 44.22 -34.81 11.33
N MET A 11 45.20 -34.23 12.04
CA MET A 11 45.00 -33.09 12.97
C MET A 11 46.02 -31.97 12.71
N SER A 12 46.13 -31.45 11.48
CA SER A 12 46.98 -30.29 11.16
C SER A 12 46.44 -29.47 9.99
N GLY A 13 45.19 -29.01 10.09
CA GLY A 13 44.51 -28.30 8.99
C GLY A 13 43.50 -27.23 9.36
N TRP A 14 43.52 -26.69 10.59
CA TRP A 14 42.71 -25.52 10.95
C TRP A 14 43.60 -24.37 11.43
N GLY A 15 44.09 -23.61 10.47
CA GLY A 15 44.70 -22.31 10.71
C GLY A 15 44.64 -21.52 9.41
N MET A 16 44.18 -20.27 9.49
CA MET A 16 44.05 -19.27 8.41
C MET A 16 42.69 -19.23 7.68
N ALA A 17 41.65 -18.83 8.41
CA ALA A 17 40.62 -17.96 7.86
C ALA A 17 40.36 -16.83 8.86
N GLN A 18 41.30 -15.89 8.97
CA GLN A 18 41.00 -14.57 9.52
C GLN A 18 40.17 -13.84 8.48
N SER A 19 38.86 -14.05 8.53
CA SER A 19 37.88 -13.16 7.89
C SER A 19 37.99 -11.81 8.58
N SER A 20 38.74 -10.88 7.98
CA SER A 20 38.70 -9.47 8.33
C SER A 20 37.29 -8.95 8.06
N GLU A 21 36.43 -8.99 9.08
CA GLU A 21 35.14 -8.32 9.02
C GLU A 21 35.37 -6.84 8.74
N PRO A 22 34.73 -6.26 7.71
CA PRO A 22 34.85 -4.85 7.43
C PRO A 22 34.32 -4.06 8.63
N SER A 23 35.16 -3.20 9.20
CA SER A 23 34.81 -2.30 10.29
C SER A 23 33.55 -1.50 9.94
N LEU A 24 32.69 -1.24 10.93
CA LEU A 24 31.52 -0.35 10.78
C LEU A 24 31.89 1.03 10.20
N ALA A 25 33.13 1.47 10.42
CA ALA A 25 33.69 2.69 9.83
C ALA A 25 33.86 2.59 8.30
N ASP A 26 34.18 1.42 7.78
CA ASP A 26 34.37 1.20 6.34
C ASP A 26 33.04 1.02 5.61
N LEU A 27 32.05 0.37 6.25
CA LEU A 27 30.68 0.31 5.74
C LEU A 27 30.03 1.69 5.64
N SER A 28 30.25 2.56 6.63
CA SER A 28 29.70 3.93 6.62
C SER A 28 30.37 4.82 5.57
N LYS A 29 31.68 4.67 5.33
CA LYS A 29 32.36 5.32 4.20
C LYS A 29 31.86 4.81 2.85
N GLN A 30 31.70 3.49 2.69
CA GLN A 30 31.20 2.90 1.44
C GLN A 30 29.75 3.31 1.15
N ALA A 31 28.90 3.43 2.18
CA ALA A 31 27.53 3.94 2.02
C ALA A 31 27.51 5.43 1.60
N ARG A 32 28.39 6.27 2.16
CA ARG A 32 28.53 7.67 1.74
C ARG A 32 29.04 7.79 0.30
N GLU A 33 30.03 7.00 -0.09
CA GLU A 33 30.54 7.01 -1.46
C GLU A 33 29.48 6.56 -2.47
N ARG A 34 28.69 5.51 -2.16
CA ARG A 34 27.57 5.09 -3.01
C ARG A 34 26.48 6.15 -3.13
N LYS A 35 26.16 6.85 -2.03
CA LYS A 35 25.20 7.98 -2.08
C LYS A 35 25.74 9.14 -2.91
N SER A 36 27.02 9.48 -2.77
CA SER A 36 27.65 10.58 -3.51
C SER A 36 27.77 10.33 -5.01
N LYS A 37 28.02 9.08 -5.43
CA LYS A 37 28.13 8.71 -6.86
C LYS A 37 26.76 8.62 -7.57
N THR A 38 25.67 8.50 -6.81
CA THR A 38 24.32 8.30 -7.36
C THR A 38 23.44 9.56 -7.26
N GLN A 39 23.78 10.52 -6.40
CA GLN A 39 23.10 11.81 -6.34
C GLN A 39 23.58 12.71 -7.48
N LYS A 40 22.91 12.60 -8.64
CA LYS A 40 22.87 13.71 -9.58
C LYS A 40 22.29 14.93 -8.84
N PRO A 41 22.87 16.13 -8.97
CA PRO A 41 22.36 17.31 -8.28
C PRO A 41 20.89 17.51 -8.67
N ALA A 42 20.00 17.32 -7.71
CA ALA A 42 18.58 17.59 -7.89
C ALA A 42 18.45 19.09 -8.20
N ARG A 43 17.89 19.42 -9.35
CA ARG A 43 17.68 20.81 -9.75
C ARG A 43 16.68 21.42 -8.76
N LEU A 44 17.14 22.37 -7.94
CA LEU A 44 16.29 23.06 -6.98
C LEU A 44 15.36 23.99 -7.78
N ILE A 45 14.12 23.57 -8.01
CA ILE A 45 13.10 24.41 -8.63
C ILE A 45 12.59 25.35 -7.54
N THR A 46 12.88 26.65 -7.69
CA THR A 46 12.43 27.68 -6.76
C THR A 46 11.11 28.29 -7.23
N ASN A 47 10.41 29.02 -6.36
CA ASN A 47 9.17 29.71 -6.73
C ASN A 47 9.33 30.72 -7.87
N ALA A 48 10.56 31.22 -8.11
CA ALA A 48 10.87 32.09 -9.24
C ALA A 48 10.83 31.31 -10.57
N ASP A 49 11.19 30.03 -10.56
CA ASP A 49 11.24 29.18 -11.74
C ASP A 49 9.85 28.75 -12.21
N LEU A 50 8.84 28.77 -11.33
CA LEU A 50 7.45 28.39 -11.64
C LEU A 50 6.83 29.22 -12.78
N LYS A 51 7.27 30.47 -12.97
CA LYS A 51 6.79 31.34 -14.06
C LYS A 51 7.18 30.79 -15.44
N ASN A 52 8.29 30.06 -15.53
CA ASN A 52 8.79 29.46 -16.77
C ASN A 52 8.16 28.08 -17.06
N PHE A 53 7.41 27.50 -16.11
CA PHE A 53 6.78 26.18 -16.26
C PHE A 53 5.29 26.23 -16.60
N GLN A 54 4.68 27.42 -16.76
CA GLN A 54 3.24 27.55 -17.06
C GLN A 54 2.80 26.88 -18.38
N ASN A 55 3.73 26.68 -19.33
CA ASN A 55 3.47 26.00 -20.61
C ASN A 55 4.42 24.82 -20.85
N ALA A 56 5.06 24.29 -19.81
CA ALA A 56 5.98 23.17 -19.98
C ALA A 56 5.20 21.89 -20.31
N PRO A 57 5.53 21.17 -21.39
CA PRO A 57 4.89 19.90 -21.70
C PRO A 57 5.20 18.91 -20.58
N VAL A 58 4.15 18.41 -19.93
CA VAL A 58 4.27 17.31 -18.97
C VAL A 58 4.66 16.06 -19.74
N SER A 59 5.95 15.73 -19.77
CA SER A 59 6.41 14.44 -20.29
C SER A 59 5.98 13.33 -19.33
N ILE A 60 4.84 12.71 -19.63
CA ILE A 60 4.50 11.38 -19.13
C ILE A 60 5.56 10.44 -19.71
N SER A 61 6.49 9.96 -18.88
CA SER A 61 7.50 9.01 -19.34
C SER A 61 6.80 7.70 -19.74
N LYS A 62 6.63 7.51 -21.06
CA LYS A 62 6.26 6.22 -21.64
C LYS A 62 7.37 5.21 -21.30
N ALA A 63 7.01 4.09 -20.71
CA ALA A 63 7.91 2.98 -20.45
C ALA A 63 8.63 2.55 -21.74
N PRO A 64 9.89 2.08 -21.67
CA PRO A 64 10.68 1.77 -22.85
C PRO A 64 10.04 0.64 -23.66
N GLU A 65 9.84 0.94 -24.94
CA GLU A 65 9.31 0.05 -25.98
C GLU A 65 10.30 -1.10 -26.20
N GLN A 66 9.89 -2.31 -25.85
CA GLN A 66 10.63 -3.54 -26.16
C GLN A 66 10.64 -3.75 -27.67
N ALA A 67 11.83 -4.07 -28.18
CA ALA A 67 12.12 -4.29 -29.58
C ALA A 67 11.20 -5.35 -30.23
N GLN A 68 10.71 -5.02 -31.43
CA GLN A 68 10.06 -5.94 -32.35
C GLN A 68 11.00 -7.09 -32.75
N PRO A 69 10.43 -8.26 -33.05
CA PRO A 69 10.80 -9.01 -34.23
C PRO A 69 9.70 -8.87 -35.28
N ALA A 70 10.08 -8.42 -36.46
CA ALA A 70 9.31 -8.61 -37.67
C ALA A 70 9.33 -10.11 -38.03
N ASP A 71 8.17 -10.75 -38.10
CA ASP A 71 7.81 -11.49 -39.31
C ASP A 71 6.31 -11.78 -39.41
N GLN A 72 5.89 -11.95 -40.65
CA GLN A 72 4.55 -11.74 -41.18
C GLN A 72 3.57 -12.88 -40.90
N THR A 73 2.29 -12.57 -41.16
CA THR A 73 1.21 -13.48 -41.57
C THR A 73 0.30 -14.01 -40.45
N LYS A 74 -0.75 -13.24 -40.13
CA LYS A 74 -2.12 -13.63 -40.50
C LYS A 74 -3.04 -12.43 -40.41
N ALA A 75 -3.65 -12.08 -41.55
CA ALA A 75 -4.81 -11.21 -41.58
C ALA A 75 -5.96 -11.94 -40.87
N GLU A 76 -6.23 -11.56 -39.62
CA GLU A 76 -7.52 -11.75 -38.97
C GLU A 76 -8.14 -10.36 -38.84
N GLY A 77 -9.34 -10.21 -39.41
CA GLY A 77 -9.96 -8.93 -39.69
C GLY A 77 -10.00 -8.04 -38.47
N SER A 78 -9.37 -6.87 -38.59
CA SER A 78 -9.75 -5.70 -37.81
C SER A 78 -11.14 -5.30 -38.30
N ALA A 79 -12.16 -5.97 -37.76
CA ALA A 79 -13.51 -5.43 -37.76
C ALA A 79 -13.41 -4.08 -37.05
N THR A 80 -13.63 -3.01 -37.81
CA THR A 80 -13.84 -1.70 -37.21
C THR A 80 -15.02 -1.88 -36.24
N PRO A 81 -14.88 -1.52 -34.95
CA PRO A 81 -15.96 -1.71 -33.99
C PRO A 81 -17.22 -1.05 -34.55
N SER A 82 -18.35 -1.74 -34.41
CA SER A 82 -19.63 -1.17 -34.81
C SER A 82 -19.82 0.16 -34.08
N PRO A 83 -20.50 1.17 -34.66
CA PRO A 83 -20.87 2.38 -33.94
C PRO A 83 -21.52 2.09 -32.57
N GLU A 84 -22.31 1.02 -32.49
CA GLU A 84 -22.94 0.54 -31.26
C GLU A 84 -21.92 0.06 -30.20
N ASP A 85 -20.88 -0.66 -30.62
CA ASP A 85 -19.81 -1.12 -29.71
C ASP A 85 -19.00 0.07 -29.17
N ALA A 86 -18.76 1.07 -30.01
CA ALA A 86 -18.05 2.29 -29.63
C ALA A 86 -18.86 3.13 -28.63
N GLU A 87 -20.18 3.18 -28.76
CA GLU A 87 -21.07 3.86 -27.81
C GLU A 87 -21.14 3.11 -26.46
N ALA A 88 -21.25 1.79 -26.49
CA ALA A 88 -21.21 0.95 -25.28
C ALA A 88 -19.88 1.13 -24.51
N ALA A 89 -18.76 1.13 -25.22
CA ALA A 89 -17.44 1.34 -24.62
C ALA A 89 -17.29 2.73 -23.97
N LYS A 90 -17.84 3.79 -24.58
CA LYS A 90 -17.85 5.14 -24.00
C LYS A 90 -18.68 5.18 -22.72
N LYS A 91 -19.88 4.59 -22.75
CA LYS A 91 -20.76 4.52 -21.58
C LYS A 91 -20.10 3.76 -20.43
N LEU A 92 -19.43 2.64 -20.70
CA LEU A 92 -18.66 1.91 -19.69
C LEU A 92 -17.50 2.74 -19.13
N ALA A 93 -16.79 3.51 -19.97
CA ALA A 93 -15.72 4.39 -19.52
C ALA A 93 -16.25 5.51 -18.59
N GLU A 94 -17.42 6.07 -18.88
CA GLU A 94 -18.08 7.06 -18.02
C GLU A 94 -18.46 6.46 -16.66
N TRP A 95 -19.06 5.28 -16.65
CA TRP A 95 -19.39 4.57 -15.40
C TRP A 95 -18.14 4.22 -14.60
N LYS A 96 -17.09 3.76 -15.27
CA LYS A 96 -15.82 3.46 -14.62
C LYS A 96 -15.24 4.68 -13.92
N ALA A 97 -15.28 5.85 -14.55
CA ALA A 97 -14.82 7.08 -13.92
C ALA A 97 -15.67 7.46 -12.69
N LYS A 98 -16.99 7.33 -12.77
CA LYS A 98 -17.91 7.58 -11.63
C LYS A 98 -17.62 6.65 -10.46
N PHE A 99 -17.57 5.34 -10.71
CA PHE A 99 -17.25 4.36 -9.67
C PHE A 99 -15.86 4.57 -9.09
N GLN A 100 -14.86 4.86 -9.92
CA GLN A 100 -13.52 5.13 -9.44
C GLN A 100 -13.48 6.32 -8.47
N SER A 101 -14.22 7.40 -8.77
CA SER A 101 -14.33 8.54 -7.85
C SER A 101 -14.96 8.12 -6.52
N ALA A 102 -16.15 7.48 -6.57
CA ALA A 102 -16.87 7.08 -5.36
C ALA A 102 -16.09 6.08 -4.50
N VAL A 103 -15.39 5.13 -5.11
CA VAL A 103 -14.50 4.18 -4.43
C VAL A 103 -13.32 4.90 -3.76
N MET A 104 -12.75 5.91 -4.42
CA MET A 104 -11.67 6.71 -3.85
C MET A 104 -12.17 7.54 -2.65
N ASP A 105 -13.37 8.11 -2.74
CA ASP A 105 -13.99 8.85 -1.63
C ASP A 105 -14.23 7.93 -0.43
N TYR A 106 -14.77 6.73 -0.66
CA TYR A 106 -14.94 5.72 0.38
C TYR A 106 -13.60 5.33 1.03
N LYS A 107 -12.58 5.01 0.22
CA LYS A 107 -11.24 4.67 0.72
C LYS A 107 -10.62 5.81 1.51
N SER A 108 -10.82 7.05 1.07
CA SER A 108 -10.35 8.25 1.77
C SER A 108 -11.02 8.38 3.14
N ALA A 109 -12.35 8.22 3.21
CA ALA A 109 -13.12 8.26 4.46
C ALA A 109 -12.69 7.14 5.45
N VAL A 110 -12.48 5.92 4.95
CA VAL A 110 -11.97 4.81 5.77
C VAL A 110 -10.57 5.12 6.31
N ASN A 111 -9.66 5.60 5.45
CA ASN A 111 -8.29 5.97 5.86
C ASN A 111 -8.28 7.11 6.87
N LYS A 112 -9.15 8.11 6.71
CA LYS A 112 -9.32 9.20 7.68
C LYS A 112 -9.75 8.65 9.04
N GLY A 113 -10.68 7.70 9.07
CA GLY A 113 -11.06 7.00 10.29
C GLY A 113 -9.89 6.31 11.00
N LEU A 114 -9.05 5.59 10.25
CA LEU A 114 -7.85 4.94 10.79
C LEU A 114 -6.85 5.95 11.40
N VAL A 115 -6.63 7.08 10.72
CA VAL A 115 -5.75 8.15 11.20
C VAL A 115 -6.30 8.76 12.49
N LEU A 116 -7.61 9.02 12.57
CA LEU A 116 -8.26 9.55 13.77
C LEU A 116 -8.16 8.58 14.96
N GLN A 117 -8.34 7.28 14.73
CA GLN A 117 -8.16 6.24 15.76
C GLN A 117 -6.71 6.18 16.26
N LEU A 118 -5.73 6.23 15.34
CA LEU A 118 -4.31 6.26 15.73
C LEU A 118 -3.98 7.50 16.56
N ARG A 119 -4.54 8.66 16.17
CA ARG A 119 -4.41 9.90 16.94
C ARG A 119 -5.01 9.73 18.33
N LEU A 120 -6.25 9.24 18.43
CA LEU A 120 -6.92 9.00 19.71
C LEU A 120 -6.07 8.13 20.64
N ASN A 121 -5.51 7.03 20.13
CA ASN A 121 -4.64 6.14 20.89
C ASN A 121 -3.36 6.85 21.37
N ASN A 122 -2.69 7.59 20.48
CA ASN A 122 -1.48 8.35 20.83
C ASN A 122 -1.75 9.40 21.93
N MET A 123 -2.87 10.10 21.80
CA MET A 123 -3.29 11.13 22.74
C MET A 123 -3.70 10.56 24.10
N THR A 124 -4.40 9.44 24.09
CA THR A 124 -4.76 8.70 25.30
C THR A 124 -3.52 8.24 26.06
N ASN A 125 -2.54 7.66 25.36
CA ASN A 125 -1.25 7.29 25.96
C ASN A 125 -0.52 8.50 26.54
N SER A 126 -0.52 9.64 25.83
CA SER A 126 0.10 10.89 26.29
C SER A 126 -0.61 11.47 27.53
N PHE A 127 -1.95 11.38 27.59
CA PHE A 127 -2.74 11.82 28.74
C PHE A 127 -2.40 11.07 30.02
N TYR A 128 -2.14 9.76 29.93
CA TYR A 128 -1.75 8.94 31.09
C TYR A 128 -0.27 9.07 31.46
N ALA A 129 0.60 9.37 30.49
CA ALA A 129 2.02 9.61 30.76
C ALA A 129 2.28 10.98 31.42
N GLN A 130 1.35 11.93 31.30
CA GLN A 130 1.56 13.30 31.74
C GLN A 130 1.24 13.53 33.22
N THR A 131 2.14 14.23 33.91
CA THR A 131 2.00 14.56 35.35
C THR A 131 1.52 15.99 35.62
N ASP A 132 1.63 16.90 34.65
CA ASP A 132 1.14 18.28 34.76
C ASP A 132 -0.34 18.39 34.39
N ASP A 133 -1.15 18.95 35.29
CA ASP A 133 -2.61 19.06 35.15
C ASP A 133 -3.04 19.91 33.95
N ALA A 134 -2.30 20.99 33.66
CA ALA A 134 -2.62 21.85 32.53
C ALA A 134 -2.46 21.12 31.19
N ALA A 135 -1.38 20.37 31.02
CA ALA A 135 -1.17 19.52 29.86
C ALA A 135 -2.19 18.36 29.78
N ARG A 136 -2.55 17.73 30.91
CA ARG A 136 -3.60 16.70 30.93
C ARG A 136 -4.94 17.24 30.48
N SER A 137 -5.34 18.43 30.93
CA SER A 137 -6.58 19.07 30.51
C SER A 137 -6.63 19.29 28.99
N LYS A 138 -5.52 19.74 28.38
CA LYS A 138 -5.42 19.89 26.92
C LYS A 138 -5.61 18.57 26.18
N PHE A 139 -4.91 17.52 26.60
CA PHE A 139 -5.07 16.19 26.01
C PHE A 139 -6.50 15.66 26.17
N GLY A 140 -7.14 15.88 27.32
CA GLY A 140 -8.53 15.51 27.55
C GLY A 140 -9.50 16.17 26.57
N ALA A 141 -9.36 17.48 26.35
CA ALA A 141 -10.18 18.21 25.38
C ALA A 141 -9.98 17.72 23.94
N GLU A 142 -8.73 17.46 23.54
CA GLU A 142 -8.43 16.95 22.21
C GLU A 142 -8.85 15.48 22.02
N ILE A 143 -8.83 14.64 23.06
CA ILE A 143 -9.41 13.28 23.05
C ILE A 143 -10.91 13.34 22.81
N GLU A 144 -11.62 14.22 23.50
CA GLU A 144 -13.06 14.42 23.32
C GLU A 144 -13.36 14.89 21.89
N GLN A 145 -12.60 15.87 21.37
CA GLN A 145 -12.76 16.35 20.01
C GLN A 145 -12.49 15.25 18.99
N THR A 146 -11.39 14.52 19.13
CA THR A 146 -11.04 13.43 18.20
C THR A 146 -12.11 12.33 18.22
N SER A 147 -12.72 12.07 19.37
CA SER A 147 -13.83 11.11 19.49
C SER A 147 -15.06 11.57 18.71
N LYS A 148 -15.41 12.87 18.76
CA LYS A 148 -16.48 13.45 17.93
C LYS A 148 -16.15 13.38 16.44
N ASP A 149 -14.90 13.66 16.08
CA ASP A 149 -14.44 13.57 14.68
C ASP A 149 -14.53 12.13 14.15
N ILE A 150 -14.29 11.12 15.00
CA ILE A 150 -14.47 9.70 14.64
C ILE A 150 -15.94 9.40 14.36
N GLU A 151 -16.87 9.85 15.22
CA GLU A 151 -18.30 9.65 14.99
C GLU A 151 -18.77 10.33 13.70
N ALA A 152 -18.35 11.58 13.46
CA ALA A 152 -18.63 12.27 12.20
C ALA A 152 -18.05 11.52 10.98
N ASN A 153 -16.84 10.97 11.10
CA ASN A 153 -16.24 10.18 10.04
C ASN A 153 -17.00 8.87 9.75
N LYS A 154 -17.67 8.26 10.75
CA LYS A 154 -18.53 7.10 10.50
C LYS A 154 -19.72 7.47 9.60
N GLU A 155 -20.31 8.64 9.80
CA GLU A 155 -21.35 9.16 8.93
C GLU A 155 -20.83 9.41 7.51
N GLU A 156 -19.60 9.94 7.38
CA GLU A 156 -18.94 10.12 6.07
C GLU A 156 -18.72 8.79 5.35
N VAL A 157 -18.26 7.74 6.05
CA VAL A 157 -18.09 6.39 5.49
C VAL A 157 -19.43 5.82 5.03
N ALA A 158 -20.47 5.92 5.85
CA ALA A 158 -21.80 5.44 5.52
C ALA A 158 -22.41 6.20 4.32
N ALA A 159 -22.18 7.51 4.23
CA ALA A 159 -22.61 8.31 3.09
C ALA A 159 -21.87 7.91 1.80
N ALA A 160 -20.56 7.66 1.86
CA ALA A 160 -19.77 7.22 0.71
C ALA A 160 -20.18 5.80 0.25
N GLU A 161 -20.46 4.89 1.19
CA GLU A 161 -20.98 3.55 0.89
C GLU A 161 -22.32 3.63 0.18
N LYS A 162 -23.25 4.44 0.71
CA LYS A 162 -24.54 4.68 0.08
C LYS A 162 -24.39 5.27 -1.32
N ALA A 163 -23.47 6.21 -1.52
CA ALA A 163 -23.23 6.78 -2.85
C ALA A 163 -22.76 5.72 -3.86
N ILE A 164 -21.93 4.76 -3.43
CA ILE A 164 -21.53 3.63 -4.27
C ILE A 164 -22.76 2.77 -4.60
N ASP A 165 -23.62 2.47 -3.63
CA ASP A 165 -24.81 1.64 -3.85
C ASP A 165 -25.86 2.32 -4.74
N ASP A 166 -26.08 3.62 -4.57
CA ASP A 166 -26.94 4.43 -5.45
C ASP A 166 -26.37 4.39 -6.88
N LEU A 167 -25.06 4.53 -7.07
CA LEU A 167 -24.41 4.38 -8.37
C LEU A 167 -24.57 2.97 -8.97
N LYS A 168 -24.55 1.90 -8.16
CA LYS A 168 -24.83 0.53 -8.63
C LYS A 168 -26.26 0.42 -9.16
N LEU A 169 -27.23 0.99 -8.46
CA LEU A 169 -28.63 0.98 -8.89
C LEU A 169 -28.81 1.76 -10.20
N GLU A 170 -28.20 2.94 -10.32
CA GLU A 170 -28.24 3.73 -11.54
C GLU A 170 -27.56 3.01 -12.72
N ALA A 171 -26.40 2.37 -12.49
CA ALA A 171 -25.69 1.62 -13.51
C ALA A 171 -26.51 0.42 -14.01
N ARG A 172 -27.16 -0.32 -13.10
CA ARG A 172 -28.09 -1.41 -13.46
C ARG A 172 -29.29 -0.89 -14.25
N ALA A 173 -29.89 0.23 -13.84
CA ALA A 173 -30.99 0.86 -14.57
C ALA A 173 -30.54 1.34 -15.97
N ALA A 174 -29.27 1.71 -16.11
CA ALA A 174 -28.66 2.03 -17.40
C ALA A 174 -28.26 0.80 -18.23
N GLY A 175 -28.49 -0.43 -17.76
CA GLY A 175 -28.18 -1.66 -18.47
C GLY A 175 -26.69 -2.04 -18.47
N VAL A 176 -25.93 -1.61 -17.46
CA VAL A 176 -24.58 -2.11 -17.22
C VAL A 176 -24.67 -3.47 -16.53
N GLU A 177 -23.89 -4.44 -17.01
CA GLU A 177 -23.85 -5.80 -16.46
C GLU A 177 -23.29 -5.83 -15.03
N GLU A 178 -23.83 -6.72 -14.18
CA GLU A 178 -23.41 -6.82 -12.77
C GLU A 178 -21.93 -7.19 -12.63
N ALA A 179 -21.41 -8.01 -13.55
CA ALA A 179 -20.00 -8.39 -13.57
C ALA A 179 -19.07 -7.19 -13.83
N ASP A 180 -19.49 -6.26 -14.70
CA ASP A 180 -18.74 -5.04 -14.98
C ASP A 180 -18.80 -4.09 -13.78
N ILE A 181 -19.97 -3.95 -13.15
CA ILE A 181 -20.14 -3.15 -11.91
C ILE A 181 -19.22 -3.68 -10.81
N ALA A 182 -19.21 -4.99 -10.57
CA ALA A 182 -18.36 -5.63 -9.56
C ALA A 182 -16.86 -5.38 -9.85
N THR A 183 -16.46 -5.46 -11.12
CA THR A 183 -15.09 -5.19 -11.55
C THR A 183 -14.69 -3.73 -11.36
N MET A 184 -15.62 -2.78 -11.58
CA MET A 184 -15.39 -1.35 -11.41
C MET A 184 -15.28 -0.94 -9.94
N VAL A 185 -16.11 -1.52 -9.07
CA VAL A 185 -16.08 -1.25 -7.62
C VAL A 185 -14.88 -1.92 -6.95
N GLY A 186 -14.59 -3.17 -7.34
CA GLY A 186 -13.52 -3.97 -6.74
C GLY A 186 -13.78 -4.29 -5.26
N GLU A 187 -12.73 -4.69 -4.55
CA GLU A 187 -12.80 -4.93 -3.11
C GLU A 187 -12.65 -3.63 -2.32
N LEU A 188 -13.65 -3.34 -1.48
CA LEU A 188 -13.65 -2.19 -0.58
C LEU A 188 -13.01 -2.55 0.75
N PRO A 189 -12.14 -1.69 1.32
CA PRO A 189 -11.55 -1.95 2.63
C PRO A 189 -12.64 -1.91 3.70
N LYS A 190 -12.65 -2.90 4.59
CA LYS A 190 -13.59 -2.91 5.72
C LYS A 190 -13.18 -1.82 6.72
N PRO A 191 -14.12 -1.02 7.24
CA PRO A 191 -13.83 -0.09 8.32
C PRO A 191 -13.53 -0.90 9.58
N THR A 192 -12.26 -1.18 9.85
CA THR A 192 -11.86 -1.84 11.09
C THR A 192 -12.04 -0.87 12.24
N SER A 193 -12.93 -1.18 13.18
CA SER A 193 -12.91 -0.52 14.48
C SER A 193 -11.79 -1.16 15.32
N VAL A 194 -10.99 -0.37 16.04
CA VAL A 194 -9.94 -0.91 16.94
C VAL A 194 -10.56 -1.84 17.99
N THR A 195 -11.84 -1.66 18.31
CA THR A 195 -12.64 -2.54 19.16
C THR A 195 -12.88 -3.93 18.55
N ASP A 196 -12.98 -4.05 17.22
CA ASP A 196 -13.20 -5.34 16.55
C ASP A 196 -11.93 -6.19 16.43
N LEU A 197 -10.73 -5.63 16.66
CA LEU A 197 -9.50 -6.41 16.74
C LEU A 197 -9.45 -7.39 17.93
N SER A 198 -10.50 -7.42 18.76
CA SER A 198 -10.70 -8.46 19.78
C SER A 198 -11.36 -9.74 19.24
N THR A 199 -11.58 -9.88 17.92
CA THR A 199 -12.05 -11.15 17.36
C THR A 199 -10.95 -12.21 17.38
N GLU A 200 -11.11 -13.12 18.35
CA GLU A 200 -10.59 -14.49 18.44
C GLU A 200 -9.12 -14.71 18.06
N PRO A 201 -8.21 -14.96 19.04
CA PRO A 201 -7.07 -15.80 18.73
C PRO A 201 -7.63 -17.11 18.18
N GLU A 202 -7.27 -17.47 16.94
CA GLU A 202 -7.46 -18.82 16.43
C GLU A 202 -7.09 -19.77 17.56
N GLN A 203 -8.09 -20.49 18.07
CA GLN A 203 -7.87 -21.56 19.02
C GLN A 203 -6.97 -22.56 18.31
N GLN A 204 -5.66 -22.44 18.56
CA GLN A 204 -4.70 -23.49 18.26
C GLN A 204 -5.12 -24.67 19.12
N THR A 205 -5.98 -25.51 18.55
CA THR A 205 -6.31 -26.83 19.07
C THR A 205 -5.00 -27.52 19.38
N PRO A 206 -4.71 -27.85 20.66
CA PRO A 206 -3.51 -28.59 20.99
C PRO A 206 -3.57 -29.90 20.23
N GLN A 207 -2.66 -30.10 19.27
CA GLN A 207 -2.48 -31.40 18.65
C GLN A 207 -2.11 -32.37 19.77
N GLN A 208 -3.06 -33.23 20.13
CA GLN A 208 -2.81 -34.37 20.99
C GLN A 208 -1.73 -35.23 20.31
N GLN A 209 -0.54 -35.24 20.90
CA GLN A 209 0.48 -36.23 20.58
C GLN A 209 -0.11 -37.62 20.90
N PRO A 210 -0.12 -38.55 19.94
CA PRO A 210 -0.46 -39.93 20.24
C PRO A 210 0.66 -40.52 21.10
N GLN A 211 0.33 -40.88 22.35
CA GLN A 211 1.16 -41.76 23.14
C GLN A 211 1.18 -43.12 22.45
N ASN A 212 2.36 -43.54 21.99
CA ASN A 212 2.60 -44.89 21.52
C ASN A 212 2.72 -45.86 22.71
N PRO A 213 2.29 -47.12 22.54
CA PRO A 213 2.20 -48.14 23.59
C PRO A 213 3.55 -48.67 24.07
#